data_AF-A0A453MQ72-F1
#
_entry.id   AF-A0A453MQ72-F1
#
_cell.length_a   1.000
_cell.length_b   1.000
_cell.length_c   1.000
_cell.angle_alpha   90.00
_cell.angle_beta   90.00
_cell.angle_gamma   90.00
#
_symmetry.space_group_name_H-M   'P 1'
#
loop_
_entity.id
_entity.type
_entity.pdbx_description
1 polymer ?
#
loop_
_entity_poly.entity_id
_entity_poly.type
_entity_poly.pdbx_seq_one_letter_code
_entity_poly.pdbx_strand_id
1 'polypeptide(L)'
;ELATYDLKKRHNQLKTVLCGRCKLLSHGHMVTAVGGHGGYPGGKQFVSAEELREKLSYLRHEKALIVKLVDIVDFNGSFLSRIRDFAGANPIVLVITKVDLLPRDTDLNCIGDWVVESVVRKKLNVLSVHLTSSKSLVGITGVISEIQQEKKV
;
A
#
# COMPACT_ATOMS: atom_id res chain seq x y z
N GLU A 1 -20.53 23.44 -13.33
CA GLU A 1 -20.42 23.46 -14.81
C GLU A 1 -20.84 22.13 -15.41
N LEU A 2 -21.59 22.17 -16.52
CA LEU A 2 -22.12 21.00 -17.23
C LEU A 2 -21.00 20.03 -17.67
N ALA A 3 -19.88 20.56 -18.17
CA ALA A 3 -18.74 19.77 -18.63
C ALA A 3 -18.14 18.87 -17.53
N THR A 4 -18.04 19.38 -16.29
CA THR A 4 -17.56 18.57 -15.16
C THR A 4 -18.55 17.47 -14.77
N TYR A 5 -19.85 17.72 -14.91
CA TYR A 5 -20.89 16.72 -14.64
C TYR A 5 -20.85 15.57 -15.64
N ASP A 6 -20.78 15.87 -16.94
CA ASP A 6 -20.74 14.85 -17.99
C ASP A 6 -19.49 13.99 -17.93
N LEU A 7 -18.35 14.59 -17.60
CA LEU A 7 -17.09 13.86 -17.41
C LEU A 7 -17.17 12.92 -16.20
N LYS A 8 -17.68 13.39 -15.06
CA LYS A 8 -17.91 12.54 -13.88
C LYS A 8 -18.91 11.43 -14.17
N LYS A 9 -19.93 11.68 -14.98
CA LYS A 9 -20.91 10.67 -15.41
C LYS A 9 -20.25 9.58 -16.25
N ARG A 10 -19.43 9.96 -17.24
CA ARG A 10 -18.67 9.03 -18.10
C ARG A 10 -17.76 8.09 -17.29
N HIS A 11 -17.12 8.60 -16.24
CA HIS A 11 -16.21 7.82 -15.39
C HIS A 11 -16.89 7.18 -14.16
N ASN A 12 -18.23 7.18 -14.08
CA ASN A 12 -19.01 6.65 -12.94
C ASN A 12 -18.65 7.25 -11.57
N GLN A 13 -18.36 8.55 -11.52
CA GLN A 13 -17.87 9.27 -10.34
C GLN A 13 -18.91 10.13 -9.60
N LEU A 14 -20.16 10.18 -10.09
CA LEU A 14 -21.17 11.12 -9.59
C LEU A 14 -21.55 10.92 -8.11
N LYS A 15 -21.36 9.71 -7.57
CA LYS A 15 -21.70 9.34 -6.19
C LYS A 15 -20.48 8.90 -5.37
N THR A 16 -19.27 9.19 -5.84
CA THR A 16 -18.02 8.77 -5.19
C THR A 16 -17.30 9.97 -4.61
N VAL A 17 -16.87 9.87 -3.35
CA VAL A 17 -15.89 10.81 -2.78
C VAL A 17 -14.52 10.33 -3.22
N LEU A 18 -13.90 11.06 -4.16
CA LEU A 18 -12.53 10.79 -4.60
C LEU A 18 -11.57 11.74 -3.90
N CYS A 19 -10.45 11.21 -3.40
CA CYS A 19 -9.35 12.06 -2.96
C CYS A 19 -8.80 12.87 -4.13
N GLY A 20 -8.14 14.00 -3.84
CA GLY A 20 -7.58 14.88 -4.88
C GLY A 20 -6.70 14.15 -5.89
N ARG A 21 -5.95 13.14 -5.44
CA ARG A 21 -5.11 12.28 -6.31
C ARG A 21 -5.95 11.43 -7.26
N CYS A 22 -6.89 10.65 -6.75
CA CYS A 22 -7.74 9.78 -7.58
C CYS A 22 -8.57 10.56 -8.58
N LYS A 23 -9.03 11.77 -8.20
CA LYS A 23 -9.68 12.70 -9.14
C LYS A 23 -8.76 12.98 -10.34
N LEU A 24 -7.54 13.44 -10.10
CA LEU A 24 -6.58 13.78 -11.17
C LEU A 24 -6.20 12.57 -12.02
N LEU A 25 -5.90 11.42 -11.40
CA LEU A 25 -5.58 10.17 -12.11
C LEU A 25 -6.70 9.76 -13.07
N SER A 26 -7.95 9.88 -12.63
CA SER A 26 -9.11 9.52 -13.46
C SER A 26 -9.33 10.46 -14.66
N HIS A 27 -8.68 11.62 -14.67
CA HIS A 27 -8.71 12.58 -15.76
C HIS A 27 -7.44 12.51 -16.62
N GLY A 28 -6.66 11.42 -16.51
CA GLY A 28 -5.47 11.18 -17.32
C GLY A 28 -4.20 11.89 -16.85
N HIS A 29 -4.23 12.57 -15.70
CA HIS A 29 -3.02 13.13 -15.13
C HIS A 29 -2.18 12.03 -14.48
N MET A 30 -0.88 11.98 -14.78
CA MET A 30 0.06 11.12 -14.06
C MET A 30 0.56 11.86 -12.82
N VAL A 31 0.03 11.48 -11.66
CA VAL A 31 0.28 12.17 -10.38
C VAL A 31 0.93 11.22 -9.38
N THR A 32 2.16 11.53 -9.00
CA THR A 32 2.89 10.78 -7.98
C THR A 32 2.41 11.21 -6.58
N ALA A 33 2.24 10.23 -5.69
CA ALA A 33 1.87 10.55 -4.32
C ALA A 33 3.04 11.22 -3.59
N VAL A 34 4.22 10.59 -3.69
CA VAL A 34 5.46 11.07 -3.07
C VAL A 34 6.43 11.45 -4.17
N GLY A 35 7.02 12.65 -4.07
CA GLY A 35 8.05 13.11 -5.01
C GLY A 35 9.19 12.09 -5.16
N GLY A 36 9.59 11.81 -6.40
CA GLY A 36 10.66 10.85 -6.70
C GLY A 36 10.29 9.37 -6.63
N HIS A 37 9.05 9.02 -6.25
CA HIS A 37 8.56 7.64 -6.24
C HIS A 37 7.50 7.40 -7.33
N GLY A 38 7.60 6.26 -8.03
CA GLY A 38 6.62 5.83 -9.04
C GLY A 38 7.04 5.97 -10.50
N GLY A 39 8.32 6.19 -10.80
CA GLY A 39 8.89 6.00 -12.16
C GLY A 39 8.56 7.06 -13.21
N TYR A 40 7.73 8.06 -12.91
CA TYR A 40 7.36 9.13 -13.86
C TYR A 40 8.04 10.46 -13.50
N PRO A 41 8.86 11.03 -14.41
CA PRO A 41 9.42 12.36 -14.22
C PRO A 41 8.35 13.42 -14.52
N GLY A 42 8.13 14.37 -13.59
CA GLY A 42 7.52 15.67 -13.92
C GLY A 42 6.00 15.80 -13.81
N GLY A 43 5.42 15.38 -12.68
CA GLY A 43 4.00 15.64 -12.36
C GLY A 43 3.82 16.51 -11.11
N LYS A 44 2.56 16.88 -10.83
CA LYS A 44 2.15 17.44 -9.52
C LYS A 44 2.49 16.42 -8.42
N GLN A 45 3.21 16.83 -7.38
CA GLN A 45 3.46 16.01 -6.20
C GLN A 45 2.48 16.37 -5.07
N PHE A 46 2.07 15.39 -4.27
CA PHE A 46 1.23 15.67 -3.08
C PHE A 46 2.06 15.91 -1.81
N VAL A 47 3.16 15.19 -1.65
CA VAL A 47 4.06 15.29 -0.50
C VAL A 47 5.48 14.99 -0.96
N SER A 48 6.48 15.65 -0.39
CA SER A 48 7.87 15.26 -0.62
C SER A 48 8.23 14.01 0.20
N ALA A 49 9.29 13.30 -0.18
CA ALA A 49 9.75 12.14 0.59
C ALA A 49 10.26 12.54 1.99
N GLU A 50 10.71 13.77 2.17
CA GLU A 50 11.14 14.33 3.46
C GLU A 50 9.94 14.67 4.34
N GLU A 51 8.97 15.42 3.79
CA GLU A 51 7.74 15.81 4.49
C GLU A 51 6.93 14.58 4.94
N LEU A 52 6.89 13.52 4.13
CA LEU A 52 6.26 12.26 4.53
C LEU A 52 6.99 11.61 5.71
N ARG A 53 8.33 11.60 5.70
CA ARG A 53 9.12 11.03 6.81
C ARG A 53 8.91 11.81 8.09
N GLU A 54 8.91 13.14 8.03
CA GLU A 54 8.65 14.00 9.18
C GLU A 54 7.26 13.73 9.76
N LYS A 55 6.22 13.68 8.91
CA LYS A 55 4.84 13.38 9.33
C LYS A 55 4.69 12.00 9.97
N LEU A 56 5.50 11.02 9.59
CA LEU A 56 5.45 9.67 10.14
C LEU A 56 6.42 9.46 11.31
N SER A 57 7.36 10.38 11.53
CA SER A 57 8.46 10.21 12.48
C SER A 57 8.00 9.94 13.91
N TYR A 58 6.85 10.50 14.33
CA TYR A 58 6.30 10.33 15.66
C TYR A 58 5.89 8.88 15.95
N LEU A 59 5.55 8.08 14.93
CA LEU A 59 5.08 6.70 15.10
C LEU A 59 6.09 5.81 15.82
N ARG A 60 7.39 6.12 15.75
CA ARG A 60 8.43 5.35 16.43
C ARG A 60 8.35 5.42 17.95
N HIS A 61 7.70 6.46 18.48
CA HIS A 61 7.54 6.71 19.91
C HIS A 61 6.18 6.24 20.43
N GLU A 62 5.25 5.94 19.52
CA GLU A 62 3.95 5.39 19.85
C GLU A 62 4.01 3.86 19.94
N LYS A 63 3.18 3.29 20.81
CA LYS A 63 2.90 1.84 20.82
C LYS A 63 1.85 1.55 19.78
N ALA A 64 2.26 1.08 18.61
CA ALA A 64 1.37 0.86 17.48
C ALA A 64 1.70 -0.43 16.72
N LEU A 65 0.67 -1.09 16.19
CA LEU A 65 0.85 -2.12 15.18
C LEU A 65 0.95 -1.47 13.79
N ILE A 66 2.04 -1.71 13.08
CA ILE A 66 2.24 -1.18 11.73
C ILE A 66 1.79 -2.21 10.70
N VAL A 67 0.73 -1.91 9.96
CA VAL A 67 0.29 -2.71 8.81
C VAL A 67 0.92 -2.15 7.55
N LYS A 68 1.87 -2.89 6.97
CA LYS A 68 2.59 -2.48 5.75
C LYS A 68 1.97 -3.11 4.53
N LEU A 69 1.32 -2.31 3.69
CA LEU A 69 0.77 -2.76 2.41
C LEU A 69 1.85 -2.72 1.31
N VAL A 70 2.00 -3.80 0.55
CA VAL A 70 2.89 -3.92 -0.61
C VAL A 70 2.08 -4.48 -1.78
N ASP A 71 2.31 -3.97 -2.98
CA ASP A 71 1.62 -4.42 -4.19
C ASP A 71 2.41 -5.57 -4.83
N ILE A 72 1.76 -6.69 -5.17
CA ILE A 72 2.47 -7.83 -5.75
C ILE A 72 2.99 -7.54 -7.17
N VAL A 73 2.25 -6.77 -7.97
CA VAL A 73 2.65 -6.46 -9.36
C VAL A 73 3.80 -5.46 -9.43
N ASP A 74 3.99 -4.66 -8.39
CA ASP A 74 5.15 -3.77 -8.24
C ASP A 74 5.75 -3.91 -6.83
N PHE A 75 6.22 -5.11 -6.51
CA PHE A 75 6.76 -5.42 -5.17
C PHE A 75 7.94 -4.52 -4.84
N ASN A 76 8.91 -4.36 -5.75
CA ASN A 76 10.09 -3.56 -5.46
C ASN A 76 9.81 -2.07 -5.36
N GLY A 77 8.91 -1.51 -6.18
CA GLY A 77 8.53 -0.10 -6.12
C GLY A 77 7.71 0.24 -4.88
N SER A 78 6.89 -0.71 -4.39
CA SER A 78 6.07 -0.52 -3.18
C SER A 78 6.76 -0.97 -1.88
N PHE A 79 7.87 -1.71 -1.95
CA PHE A 79 8.60 -2.16 -0.75
C PHE A 79 9.60 -1.11 -0.25
N LEU A 80 9.17 -0.26 0.68
CA LEU A 80 10.04 0.66 1.38
C LEU A 80 10.91 -0.07 2.42
N SER A 81 12.21 -0.20 2.16
CA SER A 81 13.15 -0.93 3.06
C SER A 81 13.44 -0.19 4.37
N ARG A 82 13.50 1.15 4.34
CA ARG A 82 13.80 1.99 5.50
C ARG A 82 12.59 2.36 6.37
N ILE A 83 11.58 1.49 6.41
CA ILE A 83 10.37 1.73 7.21
C ILE A 83 10.67 1.80 8.72
N ARG A 84 11.74 1.12 9.17
CA ARG A 84 12.18 1.12 10.57
C ARG A 84 12.60 2.50 11.08
N ASP A 85 12.99 3.42 10.20
CA ASP A 85 13.40 4.79 10.57
C ASP A 85 12.27 5.54 11.28
N PHE A 86 11.01 5.26 10.92
CA PHE A 86 9.82 5.88 11.52
C PHE A 86 8.89 4.88 12.23
N ALA A 87 8.97 3.57 11.95
CA ALA A 87 8.25 2.56 12.72
C ALA A 87 8.93 2.23 14.06
N GLY A 88 10.24 2.44 14.19
CA GLY A 88 11.00 2.07 15.39
C GLY A 88 10.92 0.56 15.69
N ALA A 89 10.71 0.23 16.98
CA ALA A 89 10.59 -1.14 17.47
C ALA A 89 9.18 -1.74 17.27
N ASN A 90 8.23 -0.98 16.71
CA ASN A 90 6.85 -1.44 16.56
C ASN A 90 6.76 -2.74 15.73
N PRO A 91 5.83 -3.64 16.08
CA PRO A 91 5.54 -4.82 15.29
C PRO A 91 5.02 -4.44 13.91
N ILE A 92 5.41 -5.22 12.89
CA ILE A 92 5.02 -4.98 11.50
C ILE A 92 4.32 -6.23 10.96
N VAL A 93 3.09 -6.08 10.50
CA VAL A 93 2.37 -7.09 9.70
C VAL A 93 2.49 -6.70 8.23
N LEU A 94 3.02 -7.60 7.40
CA LEU A 94 3.17 -7.36 5.97
C LEU A 94 1.94 -7.91 5.22
N VAL A 95 1.30 -7.05 4.45
CA VAL A 95 0.14 -7.42 3.64
C VAL A 95 0.46 -7.18 2.17
N ILE A 96 0.58 -8.27 1.43
CA ILE A 96 0.71 -8.26 -0.02
C ILE A 96 -0.68 -8.15 -0.61
N THR A 97 -0.88 -7.18 -1.49
CA THR A 97 -2.17 -6.82 -2.06
C THR A 97 -2.26 -7.20 -3.53
N LYS A 98 -3.49 -7.21 -4.05
CA LYS A 98 -3.81 -7.44 -5.48
C LYS A 98 -3.40 -8.80 -6.03
N VAL A 99 -3.45 -9.85 -5.20
CA VAL A 99 -3.15 -11.21 -5.67
C VAL A 99 -4.13 -11.71 -6.74
N ASP A 100 -5.29 -11.07 -6.89
CA ASP A 100 -6.23 -11.31 -7.98
C ASP A 100 -5.72 -10.92 -9.37
N LEU A 101 -4.63 -10.15 -9.44
CA LEU A 101 -3.98 -9.79 -10.71
C LEU A 101 -2.97 -10.84 -11.18
N LEU A 102 -2.66 -11.84 -10.35
CA LEU A 102 -1.78 -12.94 -10.73
C LEU A 102 -2.50 -13.89 -11.70
N PRO A 103 -1.75 -14.61 -12.57
CA PRO A 103 -2.32 -15.68 -13.38
C PRO A 103 -3.11 -16.69 -12.53
N ARG A 104 -4.21 -17.23 -13.07
CA ARG A 104 -5.12 -18.11 -12.33
C ARG A 104 -4.43 -19.34 -11.71
N ASP A 105 -3.40 -19.85 -12.38
CA ASP A 105 -2.67 -21.05 -11.97
C ASP A 105 -1.45 -20.73 -11.08
N THR A 106 -1.36 -19.51 -10.55
CA THR A 106 -0.27 -19.13 -9.65
C THR A 106 -0.44 -19.80 -8.30
N ASP A 107 0.57 -20.55 -7.88
CA ASP A 107 0.63 -21.11 -6.53
C ASP A 107 0.96 -20.00 -5.52
N LEU A 108 -0.04 -19.65 -4.70
CA LEU A 108 0.11 -18.63 -3.68
C LEU A 108 1.09 -19.03 -2.57
N ASN A 109 1.34 -20.32 -2.34
CA ASN A 109 2.34 -20.75 -1.37
C ASN A 109 3.75 -20.40 -1.84
N CYS A 110 4.06 -20.70 -3.11
CA CYS A 110 5.32 -20.29 -3.74
C CYS A 110 5.52 -18.76 -3.68
N ILE A 111 4.46 -17.98 -3.89
CA ILE A 111 4.51 -16.52 -3.74
C ILE A 111 4.79 -16.12 -2.29
N GLY A 112 4.14 -16.77 -1.33
CA GLY A 112 4.37 -16.53 0.10
C GLY A 112 5.83 -16.77 0.49
N ASP A 113 6.41 -17.90 0.08
CA ASP A 113 7.81 -18.25 0.33
C ASP A 113 8.77 -17.22 -0.28
N TRP A 114 8.52 -16.85 -1.54
CA TRP A 114 9.31 -15.81 -2.21
C TRP A 114 9.21 -14.44 -1.51
N VAL A 115 8.04 -14.08 -1.00
CA VAL A 115 7.86 -12.84 -0.23
C VAL A 115 8.66 -12.90 1.07
N VAL A 116 8.59 -14.01 1.82
CA VAL A 116 9.35 -14.21 3.05
C VAL A 116 10.85 -14.10 2.78
N GLU A 117 11.35 -14.80 1.76
CA GLU A 117 12.76 -14.72 1.34
C GLU A 117 13.16 -13.27 0.99
N SER A 118 12.31 -12.57 0.25
CA SER A 118 12.53 -11.18 -0.15
C SER A 118 12.58 -10.23 1.04
N VAL A 119 11.74 -10.46 2.05
CA VAL A 119 11.70 -9.70 3.30
C VAL A 119 12.98 -9.92 4.12
N VAL A 120 13.42 -11.17 4.26
CA VAL A 120 14.67 -11.54 4.93
C VAL A 120 15.86 -10.91 4.23
N ARG A 121 15.94 -11.00 2.90
CA ARG A 121 17.00 -10.38 2.08
C ARG A 121 17.05 -8.86 2.26
N LYS A 122 15.90 -8.22 2.44
CA LYS A 122 15.80 -6.77 2.71
C LYS A 122 15.96 -6.41 4.19
N LYS A 123 16.30 -7.37 5.06
CA LYS A 123 16.55 -7.21 6.51
C LYS A 123 15.38 -6.57 7.26
N LEU A 124 14.16 -6.87 6.85
CA LEU A 124 12.96 -6.39 7.52
C LEU A 124 12.37 -7.51 8.38
N ASN A 125 12.31 -7.30 9.70
CA ASN A 125 11.59 -8.23 10.58
C ASN A 125 10.11 -7.91 10.55
N VAL A 126 9.27 -8.89 10.24
CA VAL A 126 7.80 -8.81 10.23
C VAL A 126 7.25 -9.91 11.13
N LEU A 127 6.10 -9.67 11.77
CA LEU A 127 5.41 -10.68 12.57
C LEU A 127 4.83 -11.79 11.67
N SER A 128 4.17 -11.36 10.61
CA SER A 128 3.43 -12.24 9.70
C SER A 128 3.32 -11.62 8.31
N VAL A 129 3.07 -12.48 7.32
CA VAL A 129 2.89 -12.13 5.92
C VAL A 129 1.53 -12.64 5.46
N HIS A 130 0.73 -11.78 4.86
CA HIS A 130 -0.58 -12.14 4.32
C HIS A 130 -0.69 -11.78 2.84
N LEU A 131 -1.19 -12.72 2.04
CA LEU A 131 -1.53 -12.52 0.63
C LEU A 131 -3.02 -12.18 0.51
N THR A 132 -3.35 -11.03 -0.10
CA THR A 132 -4.71 -10.49 -0.08
C THR A 132 -5.15 -9.87 -1.40
N SER A 133 -6.47 -9.85 -1.59
CA SER A 133 -7.13 -9.08 -2.63
C SER A 133 -8.36 -8.38 -2.04
N SER A 134 -8.36 -7.05 -2.05
CA SER A 134 -9.53 -6.28 -1.62
C SER A 134 -10.70 -6.39 -2.61
N LYS A 135 -10.43 -6.77 -3.87
CA LYS A 135 -11.45 -6.93 -4.91
C LYS A 135 -12.22 -8.24 -4.77
N SER A 136 -11.50 -9.33 -4.51
CA SER A 136 -12.09 -10.67 -4.35
C SER A 136 -12.30 -11.06 -2.88
N LEU A 137 -11.89 -10.20 -1.94
CA LEU A 137 -11.91 -10.41 -0.48
C LEU A 137 -11.02 -11.56 0.01
N VAL A 138 -10.19 -12.14 -0.85
CA VAL A 138 -9.23 -13.19 -0.50
C VAL A 138 -8.25 -12.67 0.56
N GLY A 139 -8.01 -13.50 1.60
CA GLY A 139 -7.02 -13.25 2.65
C GLY A 139 -7.36 -12.15 3.66
N ILE A 140 -8.44 -11.40 3.47
CA ILE A 140 -8.80 -10.26 4.32
C ILE A 140 -9.14 -10.69 5.75
N THR A 141 -9.85 -11.79 5.92
CA THR A 141 -10.22 -12.33 7.24
C THR A 141 -9.00 -12.70 8.07
N GLY A 142 -7.96 -13.26 7.45
CA GLY A 142 -6.69 -13.59 8.10
C GLY A 142 -5.98 -12.34 8.65
N VAL A 143 -5.93 -11.27 7.86
CA VAL A 143 -5.34 -9.99 8.29
C VAL A 143 -6.12 -9.39 9.47
N ILE A 144 -7.45 -9.43 9.43
CA ILE A 144 -8.28 -8.92 10.54
C ILE A 144 -8.04 -9.71 11.82
N SER A 145 -7.97 -11.04 11.72
CA SER A 145 -7.70 -11.92 12.86
C SER A 145 -6.35 -11.60 13.49
N GLU A 146 -5.31 -11.45 12.68
CA GLU A 146 -3.96 -11.09 13.13
C GLU A 146 -3.95 -9.74 13.86
N ILE A 147 -4.54 -8.70 13.25
CA ILE A 147 -4.63 -7.37 13.87
C ILE A 147 -5.37 -7.43 15.21
N GLN A 148 -6.45 -8.23 15.31
CA GLN A 148 -7.20 -8.38 16.56
C GLN A 148 -6.41 -9.12 17.64
N GLN A 149 -5.57 -10.08 17.27
CA GLN A 149 -4.70 -10.79 18.19
C GLN A 149 -3.63 -9.86 18.77
N GLU A 150 -2.93 -9.13 17.90
CA GLU A 150 -1.87 -8.21 18.31
C GLU A 150 -2.38 -6.99 19.08
N LYS A 151 -3.63 -6.56 18.84
CA LYS A 151 -4.24 -5.45 19.57
C LYS A 151 -4.58 -5.80 21.04
N LYS A 152 -4.70 -7.08 21.39
CA LYS A 152 -5.04 -7.52 22.75
C LYS A 152 -3.84 -7.58 23.71
N VAL A 153 -2.62 -7.42 23.18
CA VAL A 153 -1.35 -7.44 23.89
C VAL A 153 -0.88 -6.02 24.18
#